data_AF-A0A6J4QTN3-F1
#
_entry.id   AF-A0A6J4QTN3-F1
#
_cell.length_a   1.000
_cell.length_b   1.000
_cell.length_c   1.000
_cell.angle_alpha   90.00
_cell.angle_beta   90.00
_cell.angle_gamma   90.00
#
_symmetry.space_group_name_H-M   'P 1'
#
loop_
_entity.id
_entity.type
_entity.pdbx_description
1 polymer ?
#
loop_
_entity_poly.entity_id
_entity_poly.type
_entity_poly.pdbx_seq_one_letter_code
_entity_poly.pdbx_strand_id
1 'polypeptide(L)'
;MKRILLTVVGILVALVLAAPTASARSENGAAPEDFSVTYFPEFVAQFPGHCEFPMQIEISGKTKTLEQGNGGVIISAPGQNAIITNVANGEQATFNITGSSHKSTLDNGNIETVMTGRNLLLDPVAGTVVTSGRFTFVNDPTDTTNVVPLSGNGQRIDVCELLS
;
A
#
# COMPACT_ATOMS: atom_id res chain seq x y z
N MET A 1 -15.14 61.28 -41.64
CA MET A 1 -14.26 60.25 -42.26
C MET A 1 -13.06 60.06 -41.35
N LYS A 2 -12.85 58.85 -40.81
CA LYS A 2 -11.76 58.51 -39.88
C LYS A 2 -10.45 58.28 -40.63
N ARG A 3 -9.36 58.96 -40.24
CA ARG A 3 -7.94 58.62 -40.48
C ARG A 3 -7.13 59.18 -39.30
N ILE A 4 -6.91 58.38 -38.25
CA ILE A 4 -5.67 57.64 -37.92
C ILE A 4 -4.44 58.56 -37.87
N LEU A 5 -4.04 58.91 -36.65
CA LEU A 5 -2.65 59.17 -36.31
C LEU A 5 -2.47 58.72 -34.86
N LEU A 6 -1.78 57.59 -34.64
CA LEU A 6 -1.44 57.13 -33.29
C LEU A 6 0.04 56.79 -33.27
N THR A 7 0.72 57.61 -32.48
CA THR A 7 2.16 57.80 -32.36
C THR A 7 2.82 56.58 -31.72
N VAL A 8 3.90 56.12 -32.34
CA VAL A 8 4.84 55.14 -31.82
C VAL A 8 5.63 55.78 -30.67
N VAL A 9 5.54 55.20 -29.46
CA VAL A 9 6.54 55.42 -28.40
C VAL A 9 6.95 54.04 -27.91
N GLY A 10 8.19 53.68 -28.23
CA GLY A 10 8.80 52.42 -27.88
C GLY A 10 9.17 52.34 -26.40
N ILE A 11 8.87 51.19 -25.81
CA ILE A 11 9.51 50.73 -24.58
C ILE A 11 9.99 49.31 -24.86
N LEU A 12 11.31 49.18 -25.02
CA LEU A 12 12.04 47.91 -24.99
C LEU A 12 11.93 47.33 -23.58
N VAL A 13 10.96 46.43 -23.36
CA VAL A 13 10.92 45.59 -22.18
C VAL A 13 11.72 44.33 -22.50
N ALA A 14 12.93 44.23 -21.95
CA ALA A 14 13.70 43.00 -21.96
C ALA A 14 12.99 41.97 -21.07
N LEU A 15 12.35 40.99 -21.70
CA LEU A 15 11.73 39.84 -21.06
C LEU A 15 12.84 38.92 -20.52
N VAL A 16 13.19 39.04 -19.25
CA VAL A 16 13.99 38.03 -18.56
C VAL A 16 13.06 36.84 -18.31
N LEU A 17 13.10 35.86 -19.22
CA LEU A 17 12.50 34.55 -19.02
C LEU A 17 13.31 33.81 -17.95
N ALA A 18 13.03 34.11 -16.67
CA ALA A 18 13.38 33.19 -15.60
C ALA A 18 12.40 32.01 -15.70
N ALA A 19 12.75 31.03 -16.55
CA ALA A 19 12.06 29.76 -16.56
C ALA A 19 12.19 29.13 -15.16
N PRO A 20 11.09 28.80 -14.46
CA PRO A 20 11.20 27.94 -13.30
C PRO A 20 11.69 26.59 -13.82
N THR A 21 12.93 26.24 -13.49
CA THR A 21 13.42 24.87 -13.62
C THR A 21 12.68 24.04 -12.57
N ALA A 22 11.43 23.70 -12.87
CA ALA A 22 10.72 22.65 -12.17
C ALA A 22 11.46 21.34 -12.47
N SER A 23 12.42 21.00 -11.61
CA SER A 23 12.93 19.64 -11.54
C SER A 23 11.80 18.77 -11.01
N ALA A 24 10.98 18.23 -11.90
CA ALA A 24 10.04 17.16 -11.59
C ALA A 24 10.86 15.91 -11.26
N ARG A 25 11.48 15.87 -10.07
CA ARG A 25 12.09 14.65 -9.54
C ARG A 25 10.92 13.75 -9.16
N SER A 26 10.71 12.70 -9.94
CA SER A 26 9.73 11.67 -9.58
C SER A 26 10.05 11.14 -8.18
N GLU A 27 9.11 11.26 -7.24
CA GLU A 27 9.23 10.75 -5.87
C GLU A 27 9.41 9.22 -5.83
N ASN A 28 9.16 8.54 -6.96
CA ASN A 28 9.33 7.10 -7.12
C ASN A 28 10.79 6.64 -7.01
N GLY A 29 11.77 7.54 -7.19
CA GLY A 29 13.20 7.23 -7.02
C GLY A 29 13.74 7.44 -5.60
N ALA A 30 12.92 7.94 -4.66
CA ALA A 30 13.36 8.15 -3.28
C ALA A 30 13.42 6.81 -2.51
N ALA A 31 14.32 6.75 -1.53
CA ALA A 31 14.47 5.58 -0.67
C ALA A 31 13.18 5.30 0.14
N PRO A 32 12.97 4.04 0.59
CA PRO A 32 11.91 3.73 1.55
C PRO A 32 12.01 4.54 2.84
N GLU A 33 10.85 4.89 3.39
CA GLU A 33 10.70 5.76 4.55
C GLU A 33 10.35 4.95 5.79
N ASP A 34 10.54 5.55 6.96
CA ASP A 34 10.09 4.95 8.22
C ASP A 34 8.56 4.89 8.27
N PHE A 35 8.05 3.73 8.67
CA PHE A 35 6.64 3.48 8.85
C PHE A 35 6.42 2.83 10.21
N SER A 36 5.42 3.28 10.95
CA SER A 36 5.01 2.69 12.21
C SER A 36 3.51 2.87 12.39
N VAL A 37 2.80 1.80 12.73
CA VAL A 37 1.36 1.81 13.01
C VAL A 37 1.02 0.71 14.02
N THR A 38 0.03 0.98 14.86
CA THR A 38 -0.58 -0.01 15.74
C THR A 38 -2.06 -0.11 15.40
N TYR A 39 -2.52 -1.33 15.11
CA TYR A 39 -3.92 -1.67 14.93
C TYR A 39 -4.43 -2.35 16.19
N PHE A 40 -5.36 -1.70 16.88
CA PHE A 40 -5.97 -2.21 18.09
C PHE A 40 -7.09 -3.24 17.79
N PRO A 41 -7.44 -4.11 18.76
CA PRO A 41 -8.40 -5.19 18.55
C PRO A 41 -9.73 -4.77 17.94
N GLU A 42 -10.28 -3.62 18.36
CA GLU A 42 -11.54 -3.08 17.86
C GLU A 42 -11.51 -2.69 16.38
N PHE A 43 -10.33 -2.34 15.86
CA PHE A 43 -10.14 -2.07 14.44
C PHE A 43 -9.92 -3.36 13.67
N VAL A 44 -9.07 -4.25 14.19
CA VAL A 44 -8.76 -5.55 13.57
C VAL A 44 -10.01 -6.43 13.42
N ALA A 45 -10.90 -6.42 14.40
CA ALA A 45 -12.16 -7.19 14.37
C ALA A 45 -13.12 -6.78 13.24
N GLN A 46 -12.90 -5.63 12.58
CA GLN A 46 -13.71 -5.17 11.45
C GLN A 46 -13.32 -5.86 10.14
N PHE A 47 -12.14 -6.48 10.08
CA PHE A 47 -11.65 -7.15 8.89
C PHE A 47 -12.07 -8.61 8.92
N PRO A 48 -12.58 -9.15 7.80
CA PRO A 48 -12.82 -10.58 7.71
C PRO A 48 -11.48 -11.33 7.79
N GLY A 49 -11.48 -12.51 8.42
CA GLY A 49 -10.27 -13.30 8.65
C GLY A 49 -9.47 -12.95 9.90
N HIS A 50 -9.96 -12.06 10.77
CA HIS A 50 -9.38 -11.89 12.10
C HIS A 50 -9.51 -13.17 12.95
N CYS A 51 -8.65 -13.32 13.95
CA CYS A 51 -8.73 -14.43 14.90
C CYS A 51 -9.92 -14.26 15.86
N GLU A 52 -10.42 -15.35 16.45
CA GLU A 52 -11.55 -15.29 17.39
C GLU A 52 -11.24 -14.53 18.70
N PHE A 53 -9.96 -14.34 19.03
CA PHE A 53 -9.48 -13.59 20.18
C PHE A 53 -9.15 -12.12 19.81
N PRO A 54 -9.14 -11.19 20.79
CA PRO A 54 -8.76 -9.81 20.56
C PRO A 54 -7.29 -9.70 20.13
N MET A 55 -7.06 -9.34 18.87
CA MET A 55 -5.73 -9.29 18.27
C MET A 55 -5.24 -7.85 18.11
N GLN A 56 -4.04 -7.55 18.61
CA GLN A 56 -3.32 -6.29 18.33
C GLN A 56 -2.20 -6.56 17.32
N ILE A 57 -2.05 -5.69 16.31
CA ILE A 57 -0.98 -5.77 15.32
C ILE A 57 -0.15 -4.49 15.37
N GLU A 58 1.14 -4.61 15.65
CA GLU A 58 2.11 -3.52 15.59
C GLU A 58 3.03 -3.72 14.41
N ILE A 59 3.07 -2.75 13.50
CA ILE A 59 3.90 -2.83 12.31
C ILE A 59 4.88 -1.68 12.32
N SER A 60 6.17 -1.96 12.16
CA SER A 60 7.21 -0.94 12.09
C SER A 60 8.34 -1.31 11.12
N GLY A 61 9.07 -0.31 10.61
CA GLY A 61 10.25 -0.51 9.76
C GLY A 61 10.23 0.40 8.53
N LYS A 62 10.68 -0.12 7.39
CA LYS A 62 10.78 0.65 6.13
C LYS A 62 9.70 0.27 5.13
N THR A 63 8.98 1.26 4.61
CA THR A 63 7.95 1.09 3.56
C THR A 63 8.17 2.10 2.42
N LYS A 64 7.87 1.68 1.20
CA LYS A 64 7.74 2.59 0.04
C LYS A 64 6.49 2.25 -0.74
N THR A 65 5.65 3.26 -0.95
CA THR A 65 4.53 3.21 -1.89
C THR A 65 4.97 3.89 -3.19
N LEU A 66 4.69 3.24 -4.32
CA LEU A 66 4.96 3.74 -5.66
C LEU A 66 3.65 3.76 -6.43
N GLU A 67 3.19 4.95 -6.79
CA GLU A 67 2.04 5.11 -7.67
C GLU A 67 2.49 4.88 -9.12
N GLN A 68 1.73 4.05 -9.82
CA GLN A 68 1.90 3.79 -11.23
C GLN A 68 0.98 4.75 -12.00
N GLY A 69 1.47 5.32 -13.11
CA GLY A 69 0.72 6.31 -13.90
C GLY A 69 -0.60 5.83 -14.51
N ASN A 70 -0.93 4.55 -14.34
CA ASN A 70 -2.19 3.91 -14.72
C ASN A 70 -3.14 3.66 -13.52
N GLY A 71 -2.86 4.23 -12.35
CA GLY A 71 -3.64 4.02 -11.12
C GLY A 71 -3.28 2.76 -10.33
N GLY A 72 -2.32 1.96 -10.82
CA GLY A 72 -1.76 0.85 -10.05
C GLY A 72 -0.89 1.34 -8.90
N VAL A 73 -0.68 0.49 -7.90
CA VAL A 73 0.14 0.82 -6.73
C VAL A 73 1.06 -0.35 -6.41
N ILE A 74 2.34 -0.05 -6.16
CA ILE A 74 3.29 -1.00 -5.58
C ILE A 74 3.60 -0.56 -4.16
N ILE A 75 3.45 -1.47 -3.21
CA ILE A 75 3.91 -1.27 -1.83
C ILE A 75 5.04 -2.25 -1.58
N SER A 76 6.19 -1.75 -1.12
CA SER A 76 7.36 -2.57 -0.78
C SER A 76 7.79 -2.31 0.65
N ALA A 77 8.20 -3.37 1.34
CA ALA A 77 8.46 -3.33 2.78
C ALA A 77 9.85 -3.89 3.16
N PRO A 78 10.98 -3.39 2.58
CA PRO A 78 12.28 -4.07 2.61
C PRO A 78 12.94 -4.22 4.00
N GLY A 79 12.29 -3.76 5.08
CA GLY A 79 12.74 -3.99 6.45
C GLY A 79 11.60 -3.88 7.47
N GLN A 80 10.38 -4.26 7.10
CA GLN A 80 9.22 -4.16 7.98
C GLN A 80 9.07 -5.39 8.87
N ASN A 81 8.69 -5.19 10.12
CA ASN A 81 8.35 -6.23 11.08
C ASN A 81 6.92 -6.02 11.58
N ALA A 82 6.23 -7.11 11.86
CA ALA A 82 4.93 -7.14 12.50
C ALA A 82 5.04 -7.92 13.82
N ILE A 83 4.52 -7.36 14.90
CA ILE A 83 4.29 -8.04 16.17
C ILE A 83 2.77 -8.22 16.29
N ILE A 84 2.33 -9.46 16.43
CA ILE A 84 0.92 -9.80 16.61
C ILE A 84 0.76 -10.33 18.03
N THR A 85 -0.18 -9.75 18.77
CA THR A 85 -0.48 -10.11 20.15
C THR A 85 -1.90 -10.62 20.28
N ASN A 86 -2.08 -11.80 20.91
CA ASN A 86 -3.35 -12.19 21.48
C ASN A 86 -3.50 -11.48 22.84
N VAL A 87 -4.37 -10.48 22.90
CA VAL A 87 -4.54 -9.62 24.08
C VAL A 87 -5.19 -10.38 25.24
N ALA A 88 -5.89 -11.48 24.97
CA ALA A 88 -6.58 -12.24 26.02
C ALA A 88 -5.62 -13.06 26.90
N ASN A 89 -4.53 -13.59 26.32
CA ASN A 89 -3.57 -14.44 27.03
C ASN A 89 -2.14 -13.84 27.09
N GLY A 90 -1.86 -12.79 26.31
CA GLY A 90 -0.57 -12.13 26.24
C GLY A 90 0.46 -12.80 25.32
N GLU A 91 0.08 -13.84 24.57
CA GLU A 91 0.96 -14.49 23.61
C GLU A 91 1.27 -13.59 22.43
N GLN A 92 2.51 -13.68 21.92
CA GLN A 92 3.00 -12.83 20.85
C GLN A 92 3.81 -13.60 19.82
N ALA A 93 3.64 -13.23 18.56
CA ALA A 93 4.46 -13.67 17.46
C ALA A 93 5.03 -12.48 16.70
N THR A 94 6.33 -12.56 16.37
CA THR A 94 7.03 -11.52 15.60
C THR A 94 7.42 -12.06 14.24
N PHE A 95 7.06 -11.34 13.19
CA PHE A 95 7.38 -11.68 11.81
C PHE A 95 8.07 -10.53 11.10
N ASN A 96 9.19 -10.83 10.44
CA ASN A 96 9.72 -9.96 9.41
C ASN A 96 8.86 -10.10 8.15
N ILE A 97 8.23 -9.02 7.69
CA ILE A 97 7.29 -8.97 6.56
C ILE A 97 7.88 -8.18 5.39
N THR A 98 8.99 -8.69 4.85
CA THR A 98 9.81 -8.03 3.81
C THR A 98 9.31 -8.18 2.38
N GLY A 99 8.02 -8.40 2.21
CA GLY A 99 7.39 -8.59 0.92
C GLY A 99 7.10 -7.31 0.15
N SER A 100 6.46 -7.51 -1.00
CA SER A 100 5.83 -6.45 -1.79
C SER A 100 4.42 -6.86 -2.20
N SER A 101 3.56 -5.87 -2.40
CA SER A 101 2.25 -6.03 -3.03
C SER A 101 2.14 -5.13 -4.25
N HIS A 102 1.58 -5.67 -5.32
CA HIS A 102 1.28 -4.98 -6.57
C HIS A 102 -0.23 -5.01 -6.74
N LYS A 103 -0.85 -3.83 -6.77
CA LYS A 103 -2.28 -3.66 -6.90
C LYS A 103 -2.60 -3.06 -8.27
N SER A 104 -3.52 -3.68 -8.98
CA SER A 104 -4.01 -3.19 -10.28
C SER A 104 -5.53 -3.30 -10.36
N THR A 105 -6.15 -2.23 -10.85
CA THR A 105 -7.58 -2.23 -11.17
C THR A 105 -7.81 -2.98 -12.47
N LEU A 106 -8.69 -3.97 -12.45
CA LEU A 106 -9.13 -4.74 -13.61
C LEU A 106 -10.22 -3.98 -14.39
N ASP A 107 -10.50 -4.41 -15.62
CA ASP A 107 -11.50 -3.76 -16.50
C ASP A 107 -12.90 -3.68 -15.88
N ASN A 108 -13.23 -4.61 -14.97
CA ASN A 108 -14.51 -4.64 -14.26
C ASN A 108 -14.51 -3.83 -12.95
N GLY A 109 -13.43 -3.12 -12.63
CA GLY A 109 -13.27 -2.32 -11.41
C GLY A 109 -12.74 -3.07 -10.19
N ASN A 110 -12.61 -4.40 -10.27
CA ASN A 110 -12.03 -5.19 -9.17
C ASN A 110 -10.53 -4.91 -9.01
N ILE A 111 -10.01 -5.17 -7.83
CA ILE A 111 -8.58 -4.99 -7.53
C ILE A 111 -7.91 -6.34 -7.48
N GLU A 112 -7.00 -6.59 -8.42
CA GLU A 112 -6.05 -7.70 -8.31
C GLU A 112 -4.89 -7.26 -7.42
N THR A 113 -4.58 -8.07 -6.42
CA THR A 113 -3.41 -7.89 -5.57
C THR A 113 -2.47 -9.08 -5.74
N VAL A 114 -1.27 -8.82 -6.22
CA VAL A 114 -0.19 -9.81 -6.35
C VAL A 114 0.86 -9.52 -5.28
N MET A 115 1.07 -10.47 -4.37
CA MET A 115 2.06 -10.38 -3.31
C MET A 115 3.24 -11.28 -3.61
N THR A 116 4.44 -10.78 -3.32
CA THR A 116 5.69 -11.53 -3.44
C THR A 116 6.52 -11.38 -2.16
N GLY A 117 7.31 -12.40 -1.82
CA GLY A 117 8.11 -12.41 -0.59
C GLY A 117 7.25 -12.73 0.63
N ARG A 118 7.56 -12.09 1.77
CA ARG A 118 6.92 -12.38 3.05
C ARG A 118 5.92 -11.30 3.45
N ASN A 119 4.64 -11.63 3.52
CA ASN A 119 3.55 -10.65 3.71
C ASN A 119 2.60 -11.12 4.82
N LEU A 120 2.13 -10.18 5.66
CA LEU A 120 1.01 -10.39 6.59
C LEU A 120 -0.30 -9.98 5.93
N LEU A 121 -1.31 -10.83 6.00
CA LEU A 121 -2.63 -10.60 5.41
C LEU A 121 -3.72 -10.88 6.44
N LEU A 122 -4.82 -10.14 6.34
CA LEU A 122 -6.12 -10.50 6.92
C LEU A 122 -7.01 -10.87 5.73
N ASP A 123 -7.15 -12.18 5.48
CA ASP A 123 -7.88 -12.71 4.32
C ASP A 123 -9.24 -13.27 4.75
N PRO A 124 -10.34 -12.93 4.06
CA PRO A 124 -11.68 -13.39 4.44
C PRO A 124 -11.86 -14.90 4.45
N VAL A 125 -11.06 -15.66 3.70
CA VAL A 125 -11.17 -17.11 3.58
C VAL A 125 -10.00 -17.82 4.25
N ALA A 126 -8.78 -17.32 4.07
CA ALA A 126 -7.57 -17.92 4.61
C ALA A 126 -7.26 -17.50 6.05
N GLY A 127 -7.96 -16.49 6.60
CA GLY A 127 -7.73 -15.97 7.94
C GLY A 127 -6.53 -15.01 8.01
N THR A 128 -6.01 -14.82 9.22
CA THR A 128 -4.83 -13.99 9.46
C THR A 128 -3.60 -14.85 9.20
N VAL A 129 -2.90 -14.57 8.10
CA VAL A 129 -1.81 -15.41 7.62
C VAL A 129 -0.56 -14.63 7.32
N VAL A 130 0.58 -15.25 7.61
CA VAL A 130 1.87 -14.82 7.06
C VAL A 130 2.23 -15.73 5.91
N THR A 131 2.32 -15.15 4.72
CA THR A 131 2.69 -15.85 3.48
C THR A 131 4.18 -15.68 3.21
N SER A 132 4.83 -16.67 2.59
CA SER A 132 6.18 -16.56 2.03
C SER A 132 6.21 -17.21 0.66
N GLY A 133 6.30 -16.41 -0.40
CA GLY A 133 6.25 -16.90 -1.79
C GLY A 133 5.58 -15.90 -2.72
N ARG A 134 4.79 -16.40 -3.66
CA ARG A 134 3.98 -15.57 -4.55
C ARG A 134 2.52 -15.97 -4.44
N PHE A 135 1.69 -15.02 -4.04
CA PHE A 135 0.25 -15.21 -3.84
C PHE A 135 -0.53 -14.10 -4.52
N THR A 136 -1.72 -14.43 -4.99
CA THR A 136 -2.64 -13.52 -5.66
C THR A 136 -4.04 -13.69 -5.09
N PHE A 137 -4.77 -12.59 -4.95
CA PHE A 137 -6.21 -12.58 -4.75
C PHE A 137 -6.82 -11.44 -5.55
N VAL A 138 -8.13 -11.50 -5.75
CA VAL A 138 -8.90 -10.40 -6.34
C VAL A 138 -10.04 -10.06 -5.40
N ASN A 139 -10.13 -8.79 -5.01
CA ASN A 139 -11.23 -8.28 -4.19
C ASN A 139 -12.11 -7.32 -4.99
N ASP A 140 -13.40 -7.30 -4.66
CA ASP A 140 -14.28 -6.20 -5.04
C ASP A 140 -14.00 -5.03 -4.08
N PRO A 141 -13.69 -3.81 -4.54
CA PRO A 141 -13.41 -2.70 -3.65
C PRO A 141 -14.66 -2.18 -2.91
N THR A 142 -15.86 -2.61 -3.31
CA THR A 142 -17.13 -2.22 -2.68
C THR A 142 -17.60 -3.20 -1.61
N ASP A 143 -16.92 -4.35 -1.47
CA ASP A 143 -17.20 -5.39 -0.48
C ASP A 143 -15.89 -5.75 0.26
N THR A 144 -16.01 -6.47 1.38
CA THR A 144 -14.87 -7.00 2.15
C THR A 144 -14.46 -8.39 1.70
N THR A 145 -15.15 -8.97 0.72
CA THR A 145 -14.90 -10.33 0.24
C THR A 145 -13.93 -10.38 -0.94
N ASN A 146 -13.22 -11.52 -1.04
CA ASN A 146 -12.44 -11.84 -2.22
C ASN A 146 -13.34 -12.52 -3.26
N VAL A 147 -13.46 -11.92 -4.44
CA VAL A 147 -14.12 -12.55 -5.60
C VAL A 147 -13.28 -13.68 -6.19
N VAL A 148 -11.95 -13.60 -6.04
CA VAL A 148 -11.02 -14.70 -6.28
C VAL A 148 -10.22 -14.93 -4.99
N PRO A 149 -10.36 -16.09 -4.34
CA PRO A 149 -9.65 -16.38 -3.10
C PRO A 149 -8.13 -16.31 -3.24
N LEU A 150 -7.46 -16.10 -2.11
CA LEU A 150 -6.00 -16.16 -2.01
C LEU A 150 -5.48 -17.51 -2.53
N SER A 151 -4.66 -17.45 -3.56
CA SER A 151 -4.04 -18.62 -4.19
C SER A 151 -2.60 -18.32 -4.56
N GLY A 152 -1.74 -19.34 -4.59
CA GLY A 152 -0.33 -19.10 -4.86
C GLY A 152 0.57 -20.27 -4.52
N ASN A 153 1.87 -20.05 -4.72
CA ASN A 153 2.93 -20.99 -4.40
C ASN A 153 3.82 -20.41 -3.30
N GLY A 154 4.01 -21.18 -2.24
CA GLY A 154 4.80 -20.77 -1.10
C GLY A 154 4.35 -21.41 0.21
N GLN A 155 4.86 -20.87 1.31
CA GLN A 155 4.46 -21.26 2.66
C GLN A 155 3.40 -20.30 3.19
N ARG A 156 2.56 -20.82 4.08
CA ARG A 156 1.58 -20.06 4.86
C ARG A 156 1.70 -20.46 6.32
N ILE A 157 1.70 -19.48 7.19
CA ILE A 157 1.59 -19.64 8.64
C ILE A 157 0.23 -19.10 9.02
N ASP A 158 -0.59 -19.93 9.65
CA ASP A 158 -1.82 -19.50 10.32
C ASP A 158 -1.43 -18.82 11.64
N VAL A 159 -1.69 -17.52 11.74
CA VAL A 159 -1.33 -16.72 12.92
C VAL A 159 -2.30 -16.99 14.07
N CYS A 160 -3.55 -17.31 13.74
CA CYS A 160 -4.58 -17.59 14.74
C CYS A 160 -4.30 -18.91 15.44
N GLU A 161 -3.95 -19.96 14.68
CA GLU A 161 -3.51 -21.25 15.23
C GLU A 161 -2.22 -21.13 16.05
N LEU A 162 -1.31 -20.24 15.66
CA LEU A 162 -0.04 -20.04 16.37
C LEU A 162 -0.21 -19.38 17.74
N LEU A 163 -1.26 -18.58 17.93
CA LEU A 163 -1.49 -17.73 19.11
C LEU A 163 -2.75 -18.13 19.91
N SER A 164 -3.31 -19.31 19.61
CA SER A 164 -4.54 -19.83 20.24
C SER A 164 -4.29 -20.46 21.60
#